data_AF-A0A562S5A8-F1
#
_entry.id   AF-A0A562S5A8-F1
#
_cell.length_a   1.000
_cell.length_b   1.000
_cell.length_c   1.000
_cell.angle_alpha   90.00
_cell.angle_beta   90.00
_cell.angle_gamma   90.00
#
_symmetry.space_group_name_H-M   'P 1'
#
loop_
_entity.id
_entity.type
_entity.pdbx_description
1 polymer ?
#
loop_
_entity_poly.entity_id
_entity_poly.type
_entity_poly.pdbx_seq_one_letter_code
_entity_poly.pdbx_strand_id
1 'polypeptide(L)'
;MTDQADKRTFTVYLAPADIGDDHIVVAHNLSGLEAIKTALELGGAWGVHDWEDEYETFRLYRWRPHAKQWPKDGREPDSLYATVVKTTDRVRDRAVGMSMIVDQFLRQSRKYSKAHVETDHEFDKRLLHVAKRREVHRLDRVIATKLIDALLAEGYVVTDASYEEFERSADREAILEILLDVDRIELFVERNDEESWMRLIFGENGWDLVQDYTVDLGYLIDPIVEPLLPWKRDRAGRREGSDALASSPEIPPETERVPK
;
A
#
# COMPACT_ATOMS: atom_id res chain seq x y z
N MET A 1 -11.02 -33.92 -16.87
CA MET A 1 -10.46 -32.61 -16.47
C MET A 1 -10.55 -32.50 -14.97
N THR A 2 -9.41 -32.74 -14.35
CA THR A 2 -9.14 -32.93 -12.93
C THR A 2 -9.06 -31.59 -12.20
N ASP A 3 -9.70 -31.53 -11.04
CA ASP A 3 -9.28 -30.82 -9.84
C ASP A 3 -8.85 -29.33 -9.94
N GLN A 4 -9.79 -28.44 -9.64
CA GLN A 4 -9.43 -27.18 -8.99
C GLN A 4 -10.59 -26.75 -8.10
N ALA A 5 -10.61 -27.29 -6.88
CA ALA A 5 -11.07 -26.50 -5.75
C ALA A 5 -10.34 -25.14 -5.80
N ASP A 6 -11.00 -24.07 -5.39
CA ASP A 6 -10.40 -22.73 -5.40
C ASP A 6 -9.07 -22.74 -4.65
N LYS A 7 -7.95 -22.69 -5.40
CA LYS A 7 -6.59 -22.72 -4.84
C LYS A 7 -6.14 -21.34 -4.37
N ARG A 8 -6.98 -20.32 -4.54
CA ARG A 8 -6.71 -18.99 -4.01
C ARG A 8 -6.75 -19.06 -2.49
N THR A 9 -5.76 -18.41 -1.89
CA THR A 9 -5.72 -18.14 -0.45
C THR A 9 -6.07 -16.68 -0.22
N PHE A 10 -6.65 -16.41 0.94
CA PHE A 10 -7.25 -15.13 1.26
C PHE A 10 -6.80 -14.59 2.61
N THR A 11 -6.72 -13.27 2.67
CA THR A 11 -6.41 -12.51 3.87
C THR A 11 -7.63 -11.70 4.28
N VAL A 12 -7.94 -11.75 5.57
CA VAL A 12 -8.96 -10.93 6.22
C VAL A 12 -8.24 -9.87 7.03
N TYR A 13 -8.56 -8.60 6.79
CA TYR A 13 -7.87 -7.48 7.45
C TYR A 13 -8.79 -6.29 7.69
N LEU A 14 -8.42 -5.43 8.63
CA LEU A 14 -9.04 -4.13 8.82
C LEU A 14 -8.16 -3.07 8.16
N ALA A 15 -8.73 -2.34 7.21
CA ALA A 15 -8.07 -1.19 6.63
C ALA A 15 -8.11 -0.02 7.62
N PRO A 16 -6.98 0.65 7.86
CA PRO A 16 -6.96 1.87 8.65
C PRO A 16 -7.69 3.00 7.91
N ALA A 17 -8.10 4.02 8.67
CA ALA A 17 -8.66 5.24 8.10
C ALA A 17 -7.58 6.04 7.37
N ASP A 18 -6.37 6.11 7.93
CA ASP A 18 -5.26 6.91 7.43
C ASP A 18 -4.12 6.04 6.86
N ILE A 19 -3.41 6.57 5.85
CA ILE A 19 -2.31 5.86 5.16
C ILE A 19 -1.10 5.61 6.10
N GLY A 20 -0.98 6.41 7.16
CA GLY A 20 0.07 6.29 8.17
C GLY A 20 -0.08 5.08 9.09
N ASP A 21 -1.30 4.56 9.25
CA ASP A 21 -1.61 3.47 10.16
C ASP A 21 -1.47 2.11 9.46
N ASP A 22 -1.13 1.08 10.24
CA ASP A 22 -0.96 -0.29 9.73
C ASP A 22 -2.27 -1.03 9.53
N HIS A 23 -2.33 -1.83 8.46
CA HIS A 23 -3.39 -2.82 8.28
C HIS A 23 -3.35 -3.83 9.43
N ILE A 24 -4.48 -4.01 10.12
CA ILE A 24 -4.59 -5.06 11.13
C ILE A 24 -4.99 -6.34 10.42
N VAL A 25 -4.04 -7.26 10.27
CA VAL A 25 -4.30 -8.61 9.74
C VAL A 25 -5.04 -9.41 10.79
N VAL A 26 -6.26 -9.82 10.47
CA VAL A 26 -7.08 -10.68 11.33
C VAL A 26 -6.66 -12.14 11.14
N ALA A 27 -6.51 -12.56 9.89
CA ALA A 27 -6.06 -13.89 9.51
C ALA A 27 -5.57 -13.90 8.05
N HIS A 28 -4.68 -14.82 7.73
CA HIS A 28 -4.01 -14.96 6.43
C HIS A 28 -3.96 -16.44 6.02
N ASN A 29 -3.74 -16.71 4.73
CA ASN A 29 -3.65 -18.06 4.16
C ASN A 29 -4.92 -18.90 4.39
N LEU A 30 -6.08 -18.26 4.29
CA LEU A 30 -7.38 -18.91 4.46
C LEU A 30 -7.92 -19.41 3.13
N SER A 31 -8.67 -20.50 3.15
CA SER A 31 -9.57 -20.81 2.02
C SER A 31 -10.67 -19.76 1.90
N GLY A 32 -11.29 -19.63 0.72
CA GLY A 32 -12.34 -18.64 0.50
C GLY A 32 -13.50 -18.73 1.52
N LEU A 33 -13.94 -19.94 1.87
CA LEU A 33 -15.02 -20.13 2.84
C LEU A 33 -14.60 -19.74 4.27
N GLU A 34 -13.38 -20.09 4.67
CA GLU A 34 -12.83 -19.71 5.98
C GLU A 34 -12.67 -18.19 6.08
N ALA A 35 -12.24 -17.53 5.00
CA ALA A 35 -12.10 -16.09 4.95
C ALA A 35 -13.44 -15.36 5.12
N ILE A 36 -14.49 -15.81 4.43
CA ILE A 36 -15.83 -15.22 4.59
C ILE A 36 -16.35 -15.46 5.99
N LYS A 37 -16.24 -16.69 6.51
CA LYS A 37 -16.68 -17.02 7.86
C LYS A 37 -15.98 -16.14 8.89
N THR A 38 -14.66 -16.01 8.78
CA THR A 38 -13.84 -15.14 9.65
C THR A 38 -14.29 -13.69 9.56
N ALA A 39 -14.54 -13.17 8.36
CA ALA A 39 -14.98 -11.79 8.16
C ALA A 39 -16.38 -11.52 8.74
N LEU A 40 -17.33 -12.45 8.58
CA LEU A 40 -18.68 -12.36 9.12
C LEU A 40 -18.71 -12.51 10.64
N GLU A 41 -17.96 -13.46 11.18
CA GLU A 41 -17.90 -13.72 12.62
C GLU A 41 -17.03 -12.71 13.38
N LEU A 42 -16.31 -11.83 12.68
CA LEU A 42 -15.50 -10.79 13.31
C LEU A 42 -16.38 -9.88 14.17
N GLY A 43 -16.06 -9.80 15.46
CA GLY A 43 -16.86 -9.07 16.45
C GLY A 43 -18.13 -9.81 16.91
N GLY A 44 -18.31 -11.07 16.53
CA GLY A 44 -19.40 -11.95 17.00
C GLY A 44 -20.78 -11.65 16.45
N ALA A 45 -20.89 -10.75 15.46
CA ALA A 45 -22.17 -10.19 15.00
C ALA A 45 -22.97 -11.16 14.12
N TRP A 46 -22.32 -12.02 13.34
CA TRP A 46 -22.99 -12.87 12.36
C TRP A 46 -22.72 -14.37 12.56
N GLY A 47 -23.67 -15.19 12.12
CA GLY A 47 -23.49 -16.60 11.82
C GLY A 47 -23.88 -16.88 10.36
N VAL A 48 -23.60 -18.09 9.88
CA VAL A 48 -23.93 -18.51 8.51
C VAL A 48 -24.76 -19.76 8.54
N HIS A 49 -25.85 -19.77 7.76
CA HIS A 49 -26.58 -20.98 7.41
C HIS A 49 -26.24 -21.38 5.98
N ASP A 50 -25.84 -22.64 5.80
CA ASP A 50 -25.66 -23.27 4.51
C ASP A 50 -26.82 -24.21 4.19
N TRP A 51 -27.38 -24.07 3.01
CA TRP A 51 -28.38 -24.99 2.47
C TRP A 51 -27.93 -25.55 1.14
N GLU A 52 -28.30 -26.80 0.90
CA GLU A 52 -28.12 -27.49 -0.37
C GLU A 52 -29.48 -28.07 -0.78
N ASP A 53 -29.97 -27.63 -1.94
CA ASP A 53 -31.19 -28.12 -2.56
C ASP A 53 -30.80 -28.83 -3.88
N GLU A 54 -31.43 -29.96 -4.19
CA GLU A 54 -31.26 -30.66 -5.47
C GLU A 54 -32.51 -30.50 -6.35
N TYR A 55 -32.32 -30.13 -7.62
CA TYR A 55 -33.39 -29.94 -8.60
C TYR A 55 -33.05 -30.65 -9.90
N GLU A 56 -33.69 -31.77 -10.21
CA GLU A 56 -33.48 -32.53 -11.45
C GLU A 56 -31.99 -32.69 -11.82
N THR A 57 -31.49 -31.82 -12.71
CA THR A 57 -30.13 -31.79 -13.27
C THR A 57 -29.20 -30.76 -12.61
N PHE A 58 -29.63 -30.06 -11.56
CA PHE A 58 -28.88 -29.01 -10.87
C PHE A 58 -28.83 -29.21 -9.35
N ARG A 59 -27.81 -28.62 -8.73
CA ARG A 59 -27.70 -28.41 -7.27
C ARG A 59 -27.64 -26.92 -7.00
N LEU A 60 -28.44 -26.45 -6.04
CA LEU A 60 -28.43 -25.08 -5.56
C LEU A 60 -27.79 -25.05 -4.17
N TYR A 61 -26.74 -24.26 -4.04
CA TYR A 61 -26.14 -23.93 -2.76
C TYR A 61 -26.57 -22.53 -2.34
N ARG A 62 -26.94 -22.37 -1.08
CA ARG A 62 -27.31 -21.08 -0.50
C ARG A 62 -26.52 -20.80 0.75
N TRP A 63 -26.00 -19.59 0.85
CA TRP A 63 -25.33 -19.06 2.02
C TRP A 63 -26.07 -17.84 2.52
N ARG A 64 -26.64 -17.94 3.72
CA ARG A 64 -27.36 -16.82 4.33
C ARG A 64 -26.69 -16.41 5.63
N PRO A 65 -26.06 -15.23 5.67
CA PRO A 65 -25.66 -14.62 6.92
C PRO A 65 -26.90 -14.28 7.74
N HIS A 66 -26.83 -14.51 9.05
CA HIS A 66 -27.86 -14.12 10.01
C HIS A 66 -27.21 -13.41 11.19
N ALA A 67 -27.83 -12.33 11.67
CA ALA A 67 -27.30 -11.58 12.79
C ALA A 67 -27.52 -12.37 14.08
N LYS A 68 -26.44 -12.67 14.80
CA LYS A 68 -26.50 -13.06 16.22
C LYS A 68 -26.75 -11.84 17.10
N GLN A 69 -26.17 -10.70 16.70
CA GLN A 69 -26.41 -9.37 17.26
C GLN A 69 -26.43 -8.38 16.11
N TRP A 70 -27.55 -7.66 15.94
CA TRP A 70 -27.69 -6.68 14.87
C TRP A 70 -26.62 -5.59 15.03
N PRO A 71 -25.76 -5.38 14.00
CA PRO A 71 -24.80 -4.29 14.05
C PRO A 71 -25.51 -2.94 14.17
N LYS A 72 -24.96 -2.03 14.96
CA LYS A 72 -25.46 -0.65 15.08
C LYS A 72 -25.36 0.15 13.77
N ASP A 73 -24.62 -0.36 12.80
CA ASP A 73 -24.44 0.25 11.48
C ASP A 73 -25.51 -0.14 10.45
N GLY A 74 -26.53 -0.91 10.85
CA GLY A 74 -27.74 -1.14 10.05
C GLY A 74 -27.54 -1.99 8.79
N ARG A 75 -26.40 -2.70 8.66
CA ARG A 75 -26.16 -3.57 7.52
C ARG A 75 -27.07 -4.79 7.51
N GLU A 76 -27.66 -5.04 6.35
CA GLU A 76 -28.49 -6.21 6.06
C GLU A 76 -27.89 -6.97 4.88
N PRO A 77 -27.05 -7.98 5.13
CA PRO A 77 -26.36 -8.72 4.09
C PRO A 77 -27.32 -9.60 3.29
N ASP A 78 -27.15 -9.60 1.96
CA ASP A 78 -27.93 -10.42 1.06
C ASP A 78 -27.60 -11.92 1.24
N SER A 79 -28.51 -12.79 0.79
CA SER A 79 -28.18 -14.22 0.66
C SER A 79 -27.36 -14.45 -0.61
N LEU A 80 -26.36 -15.32 -0.50
CA LEU A 80 -25.51 -15.74 -1.62
C LEU A 80 -26.00 -17.08 -2.16
N TYR A 81 -25.96 -17.25 -3.48
CA TYR A 81 -26.51 -18.43 -4.15
C TYR A 81 -25.57 -18.93 -5.23
N ALA A 82 -25.46 -20.25 -5.40
CA ALA A 82 -24.78 -20.83 -6.54
C ALA A 82 -25.54 -22.04 -7.06
N THR A 83 -25.86 -22.01 -8.35
CA THR A 83 -26.47 -23.14 -9.05
C THR A 83 -25.40 -23.82 -9.90
N VAL A 84 -25.22 -25.12 -9.72
CA VAL A 84 -24.26 -25.93 -10.50
C VAL A 84 -24.97 -27.09 -11.16
N VAL A 85 -24.45 -27.53 -12.32
CA VAL A 85 -24.93 -28.76 -12.97
C VAL A 85 -24.58 -29.95 -12.09
N LYS A 86 -25.56 -30.79 -11.82
CA LYS A 86 -25.43 -31.99 -11.00
C LYS A 86 -24.57 -33.02 -11.73
N THR A 87 -23.50 -33.46 -11.07
CA THR A 87 -22.68 -34.58 -11.50
C THR A 87 -22.72 -35.72 -10.47
N THR A 88 -22.09 -36.84 -10.82
CA THR A 88 -21.87 -37.95 -9.89
C THR A 88 -20.87 -37.61 -8.78
N ASP A 89 -20.06 -36.56 -8.97
CA ASP A 89 -19.08 -36.08 -8.01
C ASP A 89 -19.64 -34.89 -7.20
N ARG A 90 -20.36 -35.22 -6.12
CA ARG A 90 -20.99 -34.21 -5.25
C ARG A 90 -19.97 -33.30 -4.56
N VAL A 91 -18.78 -33.81 -4.26
CA VAL A 91 -17.71 -33.02 -3.62
C VAL A 91 -17.24 -31.93 -4.58
N ARG A 92 -17.02 -32.29 -5.85
CA ARG A 92 -16.66 -31.34 -6.89
C ARG A 92 -17.76 -30.31 -7.15
N ASP A 93 -19.01 -30.73 -7.26
CA ASP A 93 -20.14 -29.82 -7.46
C ASP A 93 -20.22 -28.77 -6.33
N ARG A 94 -20.03 -29.22 -5.08
CA ARG A 94 -20.00 -28.33 -3.92
C ARG A 94 -18.81 -27.38 -3.97
N ALA A 95 -17.63 -27.86 -4.33
CA ALA A 95 -16.44 -27.00 -4.46
C ALA A 95 -16.67 -25.88 -5.50
N VAL A 96 -17.27 -26.21 -6.65
CA VAL A 96 -17.62 -25.23 -7.69
C VAL A 96 -18.65 -24.22 -7.16
N GLY A 97 -19.73 -24.70 -6.54
CA GLY A 97 -20.78 -23.83 -6.01
C GLY A 97 -20.26 -22.88 -4.92
N MET A 98 -19.42 -23.39 -4.02
CA MET A 98 -18.78 -22.60 -2.97
C MET A 98 -17.82 -21.55 -3.55
N SER A 99 -17.04 -21.89 -4.58
CA SER A 99 -16.19 -20.91 -5.28
C SER A 99 -17.00 -19.75 -5.88
N MET A 100 -18.17 -20.04 -6.46
CA MET A 100 -19.07 -18.99 -6.99
C MET A 100 -19.65 -18.09 -5.88
N ILE A 101 -19.94 -18.66 -4.71
CA ILE A 101 -20.37 -17.90 -3.52
C ILE A 101 -19.23 -17.00 -3.03
N VAL A 102 -18.00 -17.50 -3.01
CA VAL A 102 -16.81 -16.71 -2.65
C VAL A 102 -16.64 -15.50 -3.58
N ASP A 103 -16.72 -15.71 -4.89
CA ASP A 103 -16.61 -14.61 -5.85
C ASP A 103 -17.73 -13.57 -5.69
N GLN A 104 -18.96 -13.99 -5.36
CA GLN A 104 -20.06 -13.06 -5.05
C GLN A 104 -19.81 -12.27 -3.78
N PHE A 105 -19.33 -12.93 -2.72
CA PHE A 105 -18.99 -12.26 -1.47
C PHE A 105 -17.91 -11.20 -1.68
N LEU A 106 -16.83 -11.53 -2.39
CA LEU A 106 -15.71 -10.60 -2.61
C LEU A 106 -16.14 -9.33 -3.34
N ARG A 107 -17.07 -9.44 -4.31
CA ARG A 107 -17.63 -8.27 -5.01
C ARG A 107 -18.40 -7.32 -4.11
N GLN A 108 -18.86 -7.79 -2.96
CA GLN A 108 -19.76 -7.06 -2.08
C GLN A 108 -19.30 -7.06 -0.62
N SER A 109 -18.04 -7.43 -0.32
CA SER A 109 -17.56 -7.76 1.03
C SER A 109 -17.85 -6.68 2.08
N ARG A 110 -17.77 -5.39 1.69
CA ARG A 110 -18.08 -4.24 2.57
C ARG A 110 -19.54 -4.19 3.08
N LYS A 111 -20.49 -4.79 2.34
CA LYS A 111 -21.88 -4.94 2.80
C LYS A 111 -22.01 -5.93 3.95
N TYR A 112 -21.09 -6.88 4.05
CA TYR A 112 -21.17 -8.01 4.98
C TYR A 112 -20.31 -7.81 6.22
N SER A 113 -19.18 -7.12 6.12
CA SER A 113 -18.26 -6.90 7.23
C SER A 113 -17.52 -5.57 7.16
N LYS A 114 -17.03 -5.08 8.31
CA LYS A 114 -16.01 -4.01 8.35
C LYS A 114 -14.65 -4.50 7.85
N ALA A 115 -14.40 -5.79 7.97
CA ALA A 115 -13.18 -6.39 7.45
C ALA A 115 -13.22 -6.47 5.93
N HIS A 116 -12.07 -6.21 5.35
CA HIS A 116 -11.78 -6.49 3.96
C HIS A 116 -11.38 -7.95 3.82
N VAL A 117 -11.77 -8.54 2.69
CA VAL A 117 -11.34 -9.88 2.29
C VAL A 117 -10.81 -9.78 0.87
N GLU A 118 -9.56 -10.13 0.70
CA GLU A 118 -8.86 -10.10 -0.58
C GLU A 118 -8.02 -11.37 -0.71
N THR A 119 -7.69 -11.75 -1.95
CA THR A 119 -6.69 -12.81 -2.17
C THR A 119 -5.34 -12.36 -1.64
N ASP A 120 -4.53 -13.27 -1.11
CA ASP A 120 -3.20 -12.96 -0.55
C ASP A 120 -2.32 -12.17 -1.53
N HIS A 121 -2.32 -12.56 -2.80
CA HIS A 121 -1.59 -11.84 -3.86
C HIS A 121 -1.99 -10.37 -4.01
N GLU A 122 -3.29 -10.06 -3.91
CA GLU A 122 -3.77 -8.68 -4.01
C GLU A 122 -3.54 -7.91 -2.71
N PHE A 123 -3.61 -8.58 -1.57
CA PHE A 123 -3.23 -8.01 -0.28
C PHE A 123 -1.73 -7.65 -0.25
N ASP A 124 -0.86 -8.53 -0.71
CA ASP A 124 0.60 -8.30 -0.78
C ASP A 124 0.93 -7.13 -1.72
N LYS A 125 0.31 -7.08 -2.90
CA LYS A 125 0.43 -5.93 -3.81
C LYS A 125 0.00 -4.63 -3.15
N ARG A 126 -1.10 -4.66 -2.41
CA ARG A 126 -1.60 -3.50 -1.67
C ARG A 126 -0.60 -3.07 -0.61
N LEU A 127 -0.06 -3.99 0.19
CA LEU A 127 0.95 -3.68 1.21
C LEU A 127 2.20 -3.07 0.57
N LEU A 128 2.68 -3.61 -0.55
CA LEU A 128 3.80 -3.03 -1.30
C LEU A 128 3.49 -1.59 -1.75
N HIS A 129 2.28 -1.35 -2.26
CA HIS A 129 1.87 -0.03 -2.70
C HIS A 129 1.73 0.97 -1.53
N VAL A 130 1.22 0.54 -0.38
CA VAL A 130 1.13 1.35 0.85
C VAL A 130 2.54 1.66 1.38
N ALA A 131 3.42 0.67 1.45
CA ALA A 131 4.81 0.86 1.84
C ALA A 131 5.54 1.84 0.91
N LYS A 132 5.32 1.73 -0.41
CA LYS A 132 5.84 2.67 -1.40
C LYS A 132 5.33 4.09 -1.13
N ARG A 133 4.03 4.27 -0.89
CA ARG A 133 3.46 5.60 -0.57
C ARG A 133 4.03 6.18 0.71
N ARG A 134 4.16 5.38 1.78
CA ARG A 134 4.79 5.84 3.03
C ARG A 134 6.22 6.30 2.82
N GLU A 135 6.98 5.56 2.02
CA GLU A 135 8.35 5.96 1.68
C GLU A 135 8.37 7.27 0.87
N VAL A 136 7.44 7.47 -0.06
CA VAL A 136 7.28 8.74 -0.78
C VAL A 136 7.02 9.90 0.19
N HIS A 137 6.00 9.79 1.06
CA HIS A 137 5.70 10.83 2.06
C HIS A 137 6.87 11.10 3.01
N ARG A 138 7.62 10.06 3.41
CA ARG A 138 8.82 10.21 4.24
C ARG A 138 9.88 11.05 3.52
N LEU A 139 10.10 10.80 2.24
CA LEU A 139 11.08 11.53 1.44
C LEU A 139 10.64 12.97 1.17
N ASP A 140 9.37 13.18 0.82
CA ASP A 140 8.82 14.52 0.62
C ASP A 140 9.02 15.36 1.88
N ARG A 141 8.71 14.81 3.05
CA ARG A 141 8.95 15.48 4.32
C ARG A 141 10.42 15.84 4.53
N VAL A 142 11.35 14.92 4.23
CA VAL A 142 12.80 15.18 4.35
C VAL A 142 13.25 16.30 3.41
N ILE A 143 12.79 16.30 2.16
CA ILE A 143 13.17 17.31 1.17
C ILE A 143 12.57 18.67 1.55
N ALA A 144 11.27 18.73 1.84
CA ALA A 144 10.59 19.95 2.27
C ALA A 144 11.28 20.58 3.49
N THR A 145 11.57 19.75 4.50
CA THR A 145 12.28 20.20 5.71
C THR A 145 13.64 20.82 5.37
N LYS A 146 14.45 20.14 4.56
CA LYS A 146 15.79 20.64 4.17
C LYS A 146 15.72 21.90 3.31
N LEU A 147 14.72 22.01 2.42
CA LEU A 147 14.53 23.18 1.59
C LEU A 147 14.20 24.40 2.43
N ILE A 148 13.21 24.30 3.33
CA ILE A 148 12.84 25.39 4.22
C ILE A 148 14.00 25.75 5.15
N ASP A 149 14.70 24.77 5.71
CA ASP A 149 15.90 25.02 6.52
C ASP A 149 16.97 25.83 5.77
N ALA A 150 17.25 25.45 4.52
CA ALA A 150 18.25 26.12 3.70
C ALA A 150 17.81 27.53 3.28
N LEU A 151 16.55 27.72 2.89
CA LEU A 151 16.00 29.02 2.53
C LEU A 151 16.07 30.01 3.70
N LEU A 152 15.59 29.59 4.87
CA LEU A 152 15.59 30.45 6.07
C LEU A 152 17.01 30.74 6.55
N ALA A 153 17.94 29.78 6.46
CA ALA A 153 19.35 29.99 6.80
C ALA A 153 20.04 31.02 5.90
N GLU A 154 19.66 31.10 4.62
CA GLU A 154 20.14 32.08 3.64
C GLU A 154 19.42 33.44 3.73
N GLY A 155 18.47 33.58 4.67
CA GLY A 155 17.73 34.81 4.93
C GLY A 155 16.56 35.06 3.99
N TYR A 156 16.08 34.03 3.28
CA TYR A 156 14.86 34.15 2.49
C TYR A 156 13.63 34.23 3.40
N VAL A 157 12.65 34.98 2.93
CA VAL A 157 11.29 34.94 3.44
C VAL A 157 10.43 34.17 2.45
N VAL A 158 9.54 33.31 2.94
CA VAL A 158 8.73 32.42 2.10
C VAL A 158 7.28 32.88 2.11
N THR A 159 6.66 32.93 0.94
CA THR A 159 5.26 33.28 0.72
C THR A 159 4.61 32.21 -0.15
N ASP A 160 3.41 31.79 0.22
CA ASP A 160 2.56 31.03 -0.70
C ASP A 160 2.17 31.93 -1.88
N ALA A 161 2.38 31.45 -3.10
CA ALA A 161 2.10 32.19 -4.32
C ALA A 161 0.61 32.53 -4.51
N SER A 162 -0.28 31.78 -3.87
CA SER A 162 -1.71 32.10 -3.85
C SER A 162 -2.08 33.16 -2.80
N TYR A 163 -1.19 33.43 -1.84
CA TYR A 163 -1.41 34.28 -0.67
C TYR A 163 -2.58 33.80 0.22
N GLU A 164 -3.02 32.55 0.08
CA GLU A 164 -4.16 32.00 0.83
C GLU A 164 -3.69 31.31 2.11
N GLU A 165 -2.55 30.61 2.07
CA GLU A 165 -2.07 29.81 3.19
C GLU A 165 -1.19 30.61 4.16
N PHE A 166 -0.20 31.34 3.63
CA PHE A 166 0.67 32.22 4.42
C PHE A 166 1.37 33.27 3.57
N GLU A 167 1.66 34.41 4.18
CA GLU A 167 2.34 35.53 3.54
C GLU A 167 3.60 35.92 4.33
N ARG A 168 4.73 36.04 3.61
CA ARG A 168 6.03 36.52 4.12
C ARG A 168 6.44 35.90 5.45
N SER A 169 6.34 34.57 5.54
CA SER A 169 6.69 33.83 6.75
C SER A 169 8.18 33.48 6.80
N ALA A 170 8.74 33.61 8.00
CA ALA A 170 10.03 33.03 8.37
C ALA A 170 9.87 31.99 9.50
N ASP A 171 8.62 31.62 9.82
CA ASP A 171 8.32 30.59 10.81
C ASP A 171 8.41 29.22 10.16
N ARG A 172 9.55 28.57 10.39
CA ARG A 172 9.87 27.23 9.91
C ARG A 172 8.76 26.21 10.18
N GLU A 173 8.25 26.16 11.41
CA GLU A 173 7.30 25.12 11.81
C GLU A 173 5.93 25.38 11.17
N ALA A 174 5.48 26.64 11.15
CA ALA A 174 4.23 27.01 10.50
C ALA A 174 4.24 26.74 8.99
N ILE A 175 5.36 27.04 8.31
CA ILE A 175 5.51 26.73 6.88
C ILE A 175 5.44 25.21 6.67
N LEU A 176 6.21 24.43 7.44
CA LEU A 176 6.24 22.97 7.27
C LEU A 176 4.91 22.29 7.60
N GLU A 177 4.15 22.80 8.57
CA GLU A 177 2.81 22.31 8.89
C GLU A 177 1.90 22.40 7.67
N ILE A 178 1.88 23.56 7.01
CA ILE A 178 1.07 23.79 5.79
C ILE A 178 1.57 22.94 4.63
N LEU A 179 2.88 22.94 4.37
CA LEU A 179 3.47 22.18 3.27
C LEU A 179 3.16 20.69 3.33
N LEU A 180 3.03 20.13 4.54
CA LEU A 180 2.75 18.70 4.73
C LEU A 180 1.26 18.36 4.71
N ASP A 181 0.38 19.36 4.66
CA ASP A 181 -1.08 19.20 4.57
C ASP A 181 -1.62 19.37 3.13
N VAL A 182 -0.84 19.99 2.24
CA VAL A 182 -1.23 20.25 0.85
C VAL A 182 -0.62 19.27 -0.14
N ASP A 183 -1.36 18.94 -1.20
CA ASP A 183 -0.87 18.07 -2.29
C ASP A 183 0.09 18.82 -3.25
N ARG A 184 -0.12 20.13 -3.42
CA ARG A 184 0.67 20.98 -4.31
C ARG A 184 0.65 22.42 -3.83
N ILE A 185 1.80 23.09 -3.93
CA ILE A 185 1.91 24.52 -3.64
C ILE A 185 3.00 25.17 -4.50
N GLU A 186 2.80 26.44 -4.80
CA GLU A 186 3.81 27.30 -5.43
C GLU A 186 4.28 28.30 -4.37
N LEU A 187 5.59 28.48 -4.25
CA LEU A 187 6.20 29.35 -3.25
C LEU A 187 6.96 30.47 -3.94
N PHE A 188 6.75 31.70 -3.47
CA PHE A 188 7.68 32.80 -3.69
C PHE A 188 8.67 32.86 -2.53
N VAL A 189 9.95 33.05 -2.87
CA VAL A 189 11.02 33.26 -1.90
C VAL A 189 11.70 34.59 -2.21
N GLU A 190 11.74 35.45 -1.21
CA GLU A 190 12.24 36.83 -1.34
C GLU A 190 13.52 37.02 -0.52
N ARG A 191 14.52 37.66 -1.12
CA ARG A 191 15.73 38.13 -0.41
C ARG A 191 16.29 39.37 -1.09
N ASN A 192 16.57 40.43 -0.33
CA ASN A 192 17.19 41.67 -0.84
C ASN A 192 16.47 42.28 -2.07
N ASP A 193 15.14 42.32 -2.05
CA ASP A 193 14.29 42.78 -3.16
C ASP A 193 14.35 41.91 -4.45
N GLU A 194 15.03 40.77 -4.39
CA GLU A 194 14.99 39.73 -5.42
C GLU A 194 13.92 38.69 -5.04
N GLU A 195 13.05 38.38 -5.99
CA GLU A 195 12.03 37.34 -5.88
C GLU A 195 12.42 36.16 -6.77
N SER A 196 12.28 34.96 -6.23
CA SER A 196 12.36 33.71 -6.97
C SER A 196 11.15 32.85 -6.64
N TRP A 197 10.82 31.90 -7.50
CA TRP A 197 9.69 31.01 -7.30
C TRP A 197 10.11 29.53 -7.39
N MET A 198 9.36 28.66 -6.73
CA MET A 198 9.45 27.21 -6.86
C MET A 198 8.09 26.55 -6.74
N ARG A 199 7.96 25.34 -7.29
CA ARG A 199 6.74 24.54 -7.23
C ARG A 199 6.98 23.19 -6.59
N LEU A 200 6.16 22.88 -5.60
CA LEU A 200 6.22 21.64 -4.83
C LEU A 200 5.00 20.75 -5.12
N ILE A 201 5.22 19.46 -5.38
CA ILE A 201 4.17 18.44 -5.54
C ILE A 201 4.45 17.25 -4.62
N PHE A 202 3.56 17.00 -3.67
CA PHE A 202 3.67 15.95 -2.67
C PHE A 202 3.00 14.66 -3.13
N GLY A 203 3.49 13.50 -2.67
CA GLY A 203 2.82 12.20 -2.83
C GLY A 203 3.08 11.47 -4.15
N GLU A 204 3.85 12.05 -5.08
CA GLU A 204 4.16 11.44 -6.39
C GLU A 204 5.20 10.32 -6.29
N ASN A 205 6.50 10.67 -6.25
CA ASN A 205 7.59 9.70 -6.30
C ASN A 205 8.68 9.92 -5.24
N GLY A 206 8.55 10.93 -4.37
CA GLY A 206 9.46 11.16 -3.23
C GLY A 206 10.78 11.85 -3.58
N TRP A 207 11.15 11.94 -4.86
CA TRP A 207 12.36 12.63 -5.34
C TRP A 207 12.05 13.80 -6.27
N ASP A 208 10.81 13.89 -6.76
CA ASP A 208 10.31 14.92 -7.68
C ASP A 208 9.46 15.96 -6.93
N LEU A 209 9.76 16.17 -5.64
CA LEU A 209 9.01 17.13 -4.84
C LEU A 209 9.10 18.52 -5.46
N VAL A 210 10.31 18.94 -5.88
CA VAL A 210 10.51 20.21 -6.58
C VAL A 210 10.35 20.00 -8.08
N GLN A 211 9.19 20.41 -8.62
CA GLN A 211 8.87 20.21 -10.04
C GLN A 211 9.57 21.23 -10.94
N ASP A 212 9.55 22.50 -10.53
CA ASP A 212 10.08 23.62 -11.30
C ASP A 212 10.50 24.73 -10.34
N TYR A 213 11.50 25.51 -10.73
CA TYR A 213 12.05 26.58 -9.92
C TYR A 213 12.84 27.60 -10.75
N THR A 214 12.95 28.82 -10.21
CA THR A 214 13.82 29.85 -10.78
C THR A 214 15.27 29.42 -10.71
N VAL A 215 16.01 29.48 -11.82
CA VAL A 215 17.41 28.98 -11.94
C VAL A 215 18.32 29.44 -10.80
N ASP A 216 18.12 30.65 -10.29
CA ASP A 216 18.90 31.22 -9.18
C ASP A 216 18.75 30.45 -7.86
N LEU A 217 17.73 29.59 -7.70
CA LEU A 217 17.57 28.70 -6.55
C LEU A 217 18.29 27.35 -6.72
N GLY A 218 18.82 27.05 -7.90
CA GLY A 218 19.46 25.76 -8.19
C GLY A 218 20.63 25.44 -7.26
N TYR A 219 21.43 26.44 -6.87
CA TYR A 219 22.55 26.23 -5.94
C TYR A 219 22.11 25.73 -4.56
N LEU A 220 20.87 26.00 -4.18
CA LEU A 220 20.28 25.61 -2.89
C LEU A 220 19.50 24.29 -3.03
N ILE A 221 18.72 24.15 -4.10
CA ILE A 221 17.83 23.02 -4.35
C ILE A 221 18.61 21.78 -4.78
N ASP A 222 19.55 21.91 -5.73
CA ASP A 222 20.23 20.77 -6.34
C ASP A 222 21.01 19.93 -5.31
N PRO A 223 21.78 20.51 -4.37
CA PRO A 223 22.47 19.73 -3.34
C PRO A 223 21.54 18.93 -2.42
N ILE A 224 20.27 19.34 -2.29
CA ILE A 224 19.26 18.65 -1.45
C ILE A 224 18.63 17.50 -2.22
N VAL A 225 18.21 17.75 -3.46
CA VAL A 225 17.44 16.81 -4.28
C VAL A 225 18.34 15.79 -4.99
N GLU A 226 19.49 16.22 -5.52
CA GLU A 226 20.35 15.36 -6.33
C GLU A 226 20.74 14.04 -5.65
N PRO A 227 21.14 14.00 -4.36
CA PRO A 227 21.50 12.76 -3.68
C PRO A 227 20.36 11.74 -3.60
N LEU A 228 19.11 12.21 -3.74
CA LEU A 228 17.90 11.40 -3.60
C LEU A 228 17.38 10.88 -4.95
N LEU A 229 17.99 11.29 -6.06
CA LEU A 229 17.61 10.84 -7.40
C LEU A 229 17.77 9.32 -7.56
N PRO A 230 16.82 8.63 -8.23
CA PRO A 230 16.80 7.17 -8.32
C PRO A 230 18.12 6.56 -8.82
N TRP A 231 18.74 7.16 -9.84
CA TRP A 231 19.99 6.67 -10.44
C TRP A 231 21.25 6.94 -9.59
N LYS A 232 21.19 7.83 -8.59
CA LYS A 232 22.27 8.01 -7.60
C LYS A 232 22.12 7.06 -6.42
N ARG A 233 20.88 6.69 -6.04
CA ARG A 233 20.59 5.71 -4.97
C ARG A 233 21.07 4.30 -5.29
N ASP A 234 20.89 3.84 -6.54
CA ASP A 234 21.32 2.51 -6.98
C ASP A 234 22.84 2.28 -6.93
N ARG A 235 23.65 3.35 -6.86
CA ARG A 235 25.11 3.27 -6.70
C ARG A 235 25.54 3.10 -5.25
N ALA A 236 24.78 3.61 -4.28
CA ALA A 236 25.09 3.49 -2.85
C ALA A 236 24.82 2.06 -2.34
N GLY A 237 23.68 1.47 -2.70
CA GLY A 237 23.35 0.09 -2.32
C GLY A 237 24.25 -0.99 -2.94
N ARG A 238 24.95 -0.68 -4.04
CA ARG A 238 25.94 -1.59 -4.65
C ARG A 238 27.27 -1.65 -3.91
N ARG A 239 27.64 -0.61 -3.14
CA ARG A 239 28.91 -0.60 -2.39
C ARG A 239 28.84 -1.39 -1.09
N GLU A 240 27.68 -1.43 -0.42
CA GLU A 240 27.53 -2.23 0.81
C GLU A 240 27.43 -3.75 0.53
N GLY A 241 27.10 -4.15 -0.70
CA GLY A 241 27.11 -5.57 -1.11
C GLY A 241 28.44 -6.08 -1.67
N SER A 242 29.38 -5.20 -2.06
CA SER A 242 30.66 -5.61 -2.64
C SER A 242 31.76 -5.84 -1.61
N ASP A 243 31.69 -5.20 -0.43
CA ASP A 243 32.70 -5.36 0.62
C ASP A 243 32.51 -6.65 1.45
N ALA A 244 31.37 -7.32 1.33
CA ALA A 244 31.13 -8.64 1.95
C ALA A 244 31.62 -9.83 1.09
N LEU A 245 32.06 -9.59 -0.16
CA LEU A 245 32.48 -10.64 -1.11
C LEU A 245 33.97 -10.59 -1.45
N ALA A 246 34.76 -9.73 -0.81
CA ALA A 246 36.22 -9.63 -0.99
C ALA A 246 37.03 -10.52 -0.02
N SER A 247 36.46 -11.63 0.46
CA SER A 247 37.22 -12.72 1.08
C SER A 247 37.30 -13.89 0.10
N SER A 248 38.09 -13.71 -0.96
CA SER A 248 38.48 -14.82 -1.84
C SER A 248 39.27 -15.87 -1.05
N PRO A 249 38.98 -17.17 -1.23
CA PRO A 249 39.78 -18.23 -0.64
C PRO A 249 41.14 -18.31 -1.32
N GLU A 250 42.17 -18.49 -0.50
CA GLU A 250 43.56 -18.73 -0.89
C GLU A 250 43.67 -19.84 -1.95
N ILE A 251 44.37 -19.54 -3.04
CA ILE A 251 44.82 -20.51 -4.02
C ILE A 251 45.90 -21.36 -3.35
N PRO A 252 45.78 -22.70 -3.27
CA PRO A 252 46.83 -23.52 -2.70
C PRO A 252 48.02 -23.61 -3.67
N PRO A 253 49.27 -23.68 -3.16
CA PRO A 253 50.44 -23.67 -4.00
C PRO A 253 50.62 -25.02 -4.70
N GLU A 254 51.09 -24.92 -5.94
CA GLU A 254 51.45 -25.97 -6.87
C GLU A 254 52.60 -26.83 -6.29
N THR A 255 52.32 -28.04 -5.80
CA THR A 255 53.37 -28.98 -5.40
C THR A 255 53.79 -29.88 -6.56
N GLU A 256 54.95 -29.55 -7.09
CA GLU A 256 56.05 -30.42 -7.52
C GLU A 256 55.74 -31.81 -8.11
N ARG A 257 56.08 -31.92 -9.39
CA ARG A 257 56.47 -33.16 -10.06
C ARG A 257 57.56 -33.88 -9.26
N VAL A 258 57.37 -35.17 -9.00
CA VAL A 258 58.47 -36.08 -8.66
C VAL A 258 58.51 -37.23 -9.67
N PRO A 259 59.68 -37.57 -10.25
CA PRO A 259 59.80 -38.59 -11.27
C PRO A 259 60.10 -39.97 -10.66
N LYS A 260 59.44 -41.01 -11.18
CA LYS A 260 60.04 -42.25 -11.67
C LYS A 260 58.96 -43.18 -12.24
#